data_AF-A0A432SJU6-F1
#
_entry.id   AF-A0A432SJU6-F1
#
_cell.length_a   1.000
_cell.length_b   1.000
_cell.length_c   1.000
_cell.angle_alpha   90.00
_cell.angle_beta   90.00
_cell.angle_gamma   90.00
#
_symmetry.space_group_name_H-M   'P 1'
#
loop_
_entity.id
_entity.type
_entity.pdbx_description
1 polymer ?
#
loop_
_entity_poly.entity_id
_entity_poly.type
_entity_poly.pdbx_seq_one_letter_code
_entity_poly.pdbx_strand_id
1 'polypeptide(L)'
;MEKIANIIQSIASEKGLKLEDAQEAVSTALIKTAKRIFGEEYEYIVENDADTGELALFQKVLVVSDDDERLEEDGADERYMILKEAKEVDSDLEIGDEITYKVDLVDMGRTAVAVLFRELEYHIQRQVAQNTYENYQSKVGDIINIVVTRVDDDENTYGEFKEVQAILPMKSRIKGEKFKVGDTVKSIIRRVYVDKQKGMIVELSRTSPKFLEKLLELQVPEISDEYVIIQGSARIPGERAKVALSSVTPNVDPVGATVGTKGVR
;
A
#
# COMPACT_ATOMS: atom_id res chain seq x y z
N MET A 1 27.68 10.45 6.56
CA MET A 1 26.97 10.69 7.81
C MET A 1 25.59 11.25 7.48
N GLU A 2 25.36 12.56 7.29
CA GLU A 2 24.07 13.18 6.81
C GLU A 2 23.44 12.62 5.50
N LYS A 3 24.08 11.69 4.80
CA LYS A 3 23.68 11.24 3.46
C LYS A 3 22.54 10.23 3.49
N ILE A 4 22.47 9.31 4.46
CA ILE A 4 21.50 8.21 4.41
C ILE A 4 20.10 8.69 4.76
N ALA A 5 19.93 9.44 5.85
CA ALA A 5 18.65 10.03 6.24
C ALA A 5 18.06 10.90 5.10
N ASN A 6 18.90 11.76 4.50
CA ASN A 6 18.51 12.60 3.36
C ASN A 6 18.12 11.76 2.12
N ILE A 7 18.81 10.64 1.86
CA ILE A 7 18.44 9.72 0.77
C ILE A 7 17.08 9.08 1.04
N ILE A 8 16.81 8.61 2.26
CA ILE A 8 15.52 8.01 2.63
C ILE A 8 14.40 9.05 2.46
N GLN A 9 14.64 10.28 2.90
CA GLN A 9 13.68 11.38 2.74
C GLN A 9 13.44 11.71 1.25
N SER A 10 14.48 11.68 0.42
CA SER A 10 14.36 11.85 -1.02
C SER A 10 13.54 10.72 -1.65
N ILE A 11 13.81 9.46 -1.29
CA ILE A 11 13.06 8.29 -1.76
C ILE A 11 11.59 8.40 -1.36
N ALA A 12 11.31 8.76 -0.10
CA ALA A 12 9.96 8.94 0.40
C ALA A 12 9.21 10.01 -0.40
N SER A 13 9.85 11.14 -0.64
CA SER A 13 9.28 12.26 -1.40
C SER A 13 9.04 11.91 -2.87
N GLU A 14 10.02 11.28 -3.53
CA GLU A 14 9.92 10.88 -4.94
C GLU A 14 8.87 9.80 -5.19
N LYS A 15 8.75 8.84 -4.26
CA LYS A 15 7.83 7.70 -4.38
C LYS A 15 6.48 7.95 -3.72
N GLY A 16 6.27 9.11 -3.11
CA GLY A 16 5.02 9.45 -2.42
C GLY A 16 4.72 8.53 -1.22
N LEU A 17 5.77 8.05 -0.54
CA LEU A 17 5.67 7.21 0.66
C LEU A 17 5.74 8.08 1.92
N LYS A 18 5.18 7.58 3.02
CA LYS A 18 5.50 8.16 4.33
C LYS A 18 6.96 7.85 4.68
N LEU A 19 7.57 8.72 5.47
CA LEU A 19 8.96 8.54 5.91
C LEU A 19 9.14 7.19 6.62
N GLU A 20 8.17 6.83 7.47
CA GLU A 20 8.14 5.57 8.23
C GLU A 20 8.15 4.35 7.30
N ASP A 21 7.26 4.31 6.30
CA ASP A 21 7.19 3.21 5.32
C ASP A 21 8.51 3.07 4.52
N ALA A 22 9.13 4.19 4.17
CA ALA A 22 10.41 4.21 3.47
C ALA A 22 11.56 3.71 4.36
N GLN A 23 11.59 4.12 5.63
CA GLN A 23 12.55 3.63 6.62
C GLN A 23 12.40 2.12 6.85
N GLU A 24 11.17 1.62 6.96
CA GLU A 24 10.88 0.19 7.09
C GLU A 24 11.38 -0.60 5.86
N ALA A 25 11.14 -0.07 4.65
CA ALA A 25 11.59 -0.70 3.41
C ALA A 25 13.11 -0.85 3.37
N VAL A 26 13.83 0.23 3.71
CA VAL A 26 15.29 0.29 3.73
C VAL A 26 15.86 -0.61 4.81
N SER A 27 15.28 -0.60 6.01
CA SER A 27 15.69 -1.47 7.12
C SER A 27 15.53 -2.95 6.76
N THR A 28 14.39 -3.31 6.17
CA THR A 28 14.14 -4.69 5.71
C THR A 28 15.14 -5.09 4.64
N ALA A 29 15.44 -4.21 3.68
CA ALA A 29 16.41 -4.47 2.63
C ALA A 29 17.83 -4.68 3.18
N LEU A 30 18.24 -3.90 4.18
CA LEU A 30 19.54 -4.06 4.86
C LEU A 30 19.62 -5.41 5.58
N ILE A 31 18.59 -5.79 6.34
CA ILE A 31 18.52 -7.09 7.04
C ILE A 31 18.57 -8.25 6.05
N LYS A 32 17.78 -8.20 4.97
CA LYS A 32 17.75 -9.25 3.94
C LYS A 32 19.07 -9.35 3.18
N THR A 33 19.72 -8.23 2.94
CA THR A 33 21.07 -8.19 2.36
C THR A 33 22.07 -8.84 3.29
N ALA A 34 22.05 -8.50 4.59
CA ALA A 34 22.94 -9.08 5.59
C ALA A 34 22.77 -10.59 5.69
N LYS A 35 21.54 -11.08 5.84
CA LYS A 35 21.22 -12.52 5.86
C LYS A 35 21.75 -13.26 4.63
N ARG A 36 21.70 -12.63 3.47
CA ARG A 36 22.11 -13.24 2.21
C ARG A 36 23.63 -13.27 2.01
N ILE A 37 24.37 -12.39 2.68
CA ILE A 37 25.83 -12.30 2.53
C ILE A 37 26.53 -13.04 3.67
N PHE A 38 26.09 -12.81 4.90
CA PHE A 38 26.72 -13.36 6.10
C PHE A 38 26.13 -14.72 6.47
N GLY A 39 24.81 -14.90 6.37
CA GLY A 39 24.13 -16.17 6.64
C GLY A 39 22.70 -15.96 7.08
N GLU A 40 21.77 -16.80 6.61
CA GLU A 40 20.36 -16.65 6.97
C GLU A 40 20.08 -17.03 8.43
N GLU A 41 20.98 -17.84 8.99
CA GLU A 41 20.97 -18.36 10.36
C GLU A 41 21.18 -17.28 11.42
N TYR A 42 21.79 -16.14 11.05
CA TYR A 42 22.02 -15.02 11.95
C TYR A 42 20.81 -14.09 12.01
N GLU A 43 20.61 -13.50 13.18
CA GLU A 43 19.61 -12.46 13.39
C GLU A 43 20.25 -11.09 13.27
N TYR A 44 19.62 -10.23 12.45
CA TYR A 44 20.04 -8.86 12.26
C TYR A 44 18.91 -7.92 12.61
N ILE A 45 19.25 -6.81 13.23
CA ILE A 45 18.35 -5.69 13.52
C ILE A 45 18.94 -4.43 12.90
N VAL A 46 18.05 -3.54 12.48
CA VAL A 46 18.43 -2.19 12.08
C VAL A 46 17.85 -1.25 13.12
N GLU A 47 18.71 -0.47 13.74
CA GLU A 47 18.31 0.56 14.68
C GLU A 47 18.47 1.92 14.03
N ASN A 48 17.56 2.83 14.40
CA ASN A 48 17.60 4.21 13.96
C ASN A 48 18.13 5.06 15.11
N ASP A 49 19.25 5.71 14.89
CA ASP A 49 19.81 6.67 15.83
C ASP A 49 18.93 7.92 15.86
N ALA A 50 18.31 8.19 17.01
CA ALA A 50 17.29 9.25 17.15
C ALA A 50 17.85 10.67 16.95
N ASP A 51 19.15 10.87 17.13
CA ASP A 51 19.80 12.18 17.03
C ASP A 51 20.27 12.48 15.60
N THR A 52 20.70 11.45 14.87
CA THR A 52 21.25 11.59 13.50
C THR A 52 20.31 11.11 12.40
N GLY A 53 19.30 10.32 12.73
CA GLY A 53 18.42 9.64 11.78
C GLY A 53 19.16 8.57 10.95
N GLU A 54 20.34 8.14 11.38
CA GLU A 54 21.14 7.13 10.69
C GLU A 54 20.63 5.72 11.02
N LEU A 55 20.45 4.91 9.98
CA LEU A 55 20.16 3.48 10.13
C LEU A 55 21.48 2.72 10.26
N ALA A 56 21.66 2.03 11.39
CA ALA A 56 22.80 1.17 11.65
C ALA A 56 22.34 -0.30 11.72
N LEU A 57 23.07 -1.17 11.05
CA LEU A 57 22.82 -2.61 11.05
C LEU A 57 23.62 -3.26 12.18
N PHE A 58 22.96 -4.12 12.94
CA PHE A 58 23.56 -4.90 14.02
C PHE A 58 23.22 -6.38 13.87
N GLN A 59 24.17 -7.24 14.20
CA GLN A 59 23.96 -8.67 14.39
C GLN A 59 23.64 -8.93 15.85
N LYS A 60 22.57 -9.70 16.11
CA LYS A 60 22.20 -10.15 17.45
C LYS A 60 22.88 -11.48 17.76
N VAL A 61 23.44 -11.57 18.96
CA VAL A 61 24.05 -12.77 19.53
C VAL A 61 23.36 -13.03 20.86
N LEU A 62 22.84 -14.24 21.04
CA LEU A 62 22.07 -14.61 22.23
C LEU A 62 23.01 -15.14 23.31
N VAL A 63 22.85 -14.66 24.56
CA VAL A 63 23.61 -15.17 25.69
C VAL A 63 23.00 -16.48 26.18
N VAL A 64 23.82 -17.54 26.20
CA VAL A 64 23.42 -18.89 26.61
C VAL A 64 24.21 -19.37 27.83
N SER A 65 23.75 -20.43 28.47
CA SER A 65 24.53 -21.08 29.54
C SER A 65 25.82 -21.68 28.98
N ASP A 66 26.87 -21.69 29.80
CA ASP A 66 28.18 -22.25 29.42
C ASP A 66 28.13 -23.73 28.97
N ASP A 67 27.09 -24.48 29.38
CA ASP A 67 26.87 -25.89 29.05
C ASP A 67 25.69 -26.12 28.05
N ASP A 68 25.28 -25.11 27.28
CA ASP A 68 24.15 -25.24 26.34
C ASP A 68 24.49 -26.14 25.13
N GLU A 69 23.64 -27.14 24.83
CA GLU A 69 23.82 -28.06 23.70
C GLU A 69 23.90 -27.35 22.34
N ARG A 70 23.33 -26.14 22.22
CA ARG A 70 23.37 -25.33 20.99
C ARG A 70 24.78 -24.83 20.64
N LEU A 71 25.69 -24.82 21.61
CA LEU A 71 27.11 -24.46 21.38
C LEU A 71 27.86 -25.52 20.56
N GLU A 72 27.31 -26.73 20.43
CA GLU A 72 27.91 -27.80 19.63
C GLU A 72 27.52 -27.72 18.14
N GLU A 73 26.63 -26.80 17.75
CA GLU A 73 26.26 -26.58 16.36
C GLU A 73 27.37 -25.87 15.56
N ASP A 74 27.53 -26.20 14.28
CA ASP A 74 28.43 -25.46 13.38
C ASP A 74 28.01 -23.96 13.33
N GLY A 75 28.97 -23.06 13.55
CA GLY A 75 28.73 -21.61 13.58
C GLY A 75 27.98 -21.12 14.83
N ALA A 76 27.97 -21.89 15.92
CA ALA A 76 27.38 -21.47 17.19
C ALA A 76 28.07 -20.23 17.78
N ASP A 77 29.39 -20.09 17.64
CA ASP A 77 30.18 -18.96 18.17
C ASP A 77 29.75 -17.59 17.62
N GLU A 78 29.11 -17.57 16.45
CA GLU A 78 28.60 -16.35 15.80
C GLU A 78 27.12 -16.07 16.11
N ARG A 79 26.43 -17.03 16.76
CA ARG A 79 25.00 -16.97 17.12
C ARG A 79 24.76 -16.88 18.63
N TYR A 80 25.67 -17.48 19.40
CA TYR A 80 25.55 -17.63 20.83
C TYR A 80 26.83 -17.17 21.53
N MET A 81 26.68 -16.53 22.68
CA MET A 81 27.79 -16.16 23.55
C MET A 81 27.59 -16.80 24.92
N ILE A 82 28.64 -17.42 25.46
CA ILE A 82 28.58 -17.99 26.81
C ILE A 82 28.44 -16.89 27.86
N LEU A 83 27.71 -17.15 28.94
CA LEU A 83 27.46 -16.18 30.01
C LEU A 83 28.77 -15.61 30.56
N LYS A 84 29.81 -16.43 30.65
CA LYS A 84 31.12 -15.97 31.14
C LYS A 84 31.75 -14.89 30.26
N GLU A 85 31.66 -15.01 28.94
CA GLU A 85 32.17 -14.02 27.98
C GLU A 85 31.24 -12.80 27.91
N ALA A 86 29.93 -13.03 27.94
CA ALA A 86 28.94 -11.95 27.99
C ALA A 86 29.20 -11.02 29.19
N LYS A 87 29.50 -11.60 30.36
CA LYS A 87 29.83 -10.85 31.59
C LYS A 87 31.15 -10.07 31.53
N GLU A 88 32.04 -10.39 30.59
CA GLU A 88 33.24 -9.56 30.34
C GLU A 88 32.92 -8.32 29.50
N VAL A 89 31.87 -8.40 28.66
CA VAL A 89 31.38 -7.28 27.85
C VAL A 89 30.54 -6.33 28.71
N ASP A 90 29.57 -6.87 29.47
CA ASP A 90 28.75 -6.12 30.42
C ASP A 90 28.35 -7.03 31.61
N SER A 91 28.62 -6.57 32.83
CA SER A 91 28.40 -7.33 34.04
C SER A 91 26.92 -7.60 34.35
N ASP A 92 26.01 -6.82 33.78
CA ASP A 92 24.57 -6.92 34.04
C ASP A 92 23.86 -7.92 33.11
N LEU A 93 24.57 -8.54 32.16
CA LEU A 93 23.99 -9.51 31.22
C LEU A 93 23.65 -10.85 31.90
N GLU A 94 22.44 -11.33 31.63
CA GLU A 94 21.89 -12.60 32.07
C GLU A 94 21.70 -13.59 30.90
N ILE A 95 21.43 -14.86 31.25
CA ILE A 95 21.13 -15.89 30.25
C ILE A 95 19.80 -15.53 29.57
N GLY A 96 19.81 -15.50 28.24
CA GLY A 96 18.67 -15.10 27.41
C GLY A 96 18.69 -13.65 26.94
N ASP A 97 19.67 -12.85 27.39
CA ASP A 97 19.86 -11.50 26.87
C ASP A 97 20.48 -11.52 25.46
N GLU A 98 20.29 -10.42 24.72
CA GLU A 98 20.80 -10.25 23.36
C GLU A 98 21.89 -9.18 23.32
N ILE A 99 23.05 -9.53 22.79
CA ILE A 99 24.15 -8.60 22.54
C ILE A 99 24.15 -8.24 21.05
N THR A 100 24.31 -6.95 20.75
CA THR A 100 24.32 -6.44 19.37
C THR A 100 25.72 -6.02 18.93
N TYR A 101 26.21 -6.58 17.83
CA TYR A 101 27.47 -6.17 17.20
C TYR A 101 27.19 -5.38 15.92
N LYS A 102 27.82 -4.21 15.77
CA LYS A 102 27.66 -3.38 14.59
C LYS A 102 28.26 -4.05 13.36
N VAL A 103 27.51 -4.09 12.26
CA VAL A 103 27.91 -4.70 10.99
C VAL A 103 28.01 -3.65 9.91
N ASP A 104 29.21 -3.47 9.34
CA ASP A 104 29.44 -2.56 8.21
C ASP A 104 29.39 -3.32 6.87
N LEU A 105 28.33 -3.08 6.10
CA LEU A 105 28.14 -3.67 4.76
C LEU A 105 29.12 -3.11 3.71
N VAL A 106 29.77 -1.98 3.99
CA VAL A 106 30.65 -1.26 3.04
C VAL A 106 31.91 -2.04 2.72
N ASP A 107 32.44 -2.78 3.69
CA ASP A 107 33.70 -3.53 3.55
C ASP A 107 33.58 -4.78 2.66
N MET A 108 32.35 -5.18 2.32
CA MET A 108 32.07 -6.42 1.60
C MET A 108 32.10 -6.31 0.07
N GLY A 109 32.48 -5.15 -0.46
CA GLY A 109 32.76 -4.97 -1.89
C GLY A 109 31.51 -4.99 -2.79
N ARG A 110 31.74 -5.17 -4.10
CA ARG A 110 30.73 -4.93 -5.15
C ARG A 110 29.51 -5.85 -5.07
N THR A 111 29.68 -7.08 -4.61
CA THR A 111 28.61 -8.08 -4.53
C THR A 111 27.56 -7.66 -3.51
N ALA A 112 27.97 -7.17 -2.34
CA ALA A 112 27.08 -6.70 -1.30
C ALA A 112 26.22 -5.53 -1.78
N VAL A 113 26.85 -4.57 -2.46
CA VAL A 113 26.16 -3.40 -3.03
C VAL A 113 25.12 -3.81 -4.08
N ALA A 114 25.44 -4.76 -4.95
CA ALA A 114 24.50 -5.24 -5.97
C ALA A 114 23.29 -5.96 -5.37
N VAL A 115 23.50 -6.76 -4.32
CA VAL A 115 22.40 -7.40 -3.57
C VAL A 115 21.55 -6.33 -2.89
N LEU A 116 22.18 -5.39 -2.17
CA LEU A 116 21.48 -4.31 -1.49
C LEU A 116 20.59 -3.50 -2.43
N PHE A 117 21.11 -3.11 -3.58
CA PHE A 117 20.34 -2.34 -4.56
C PHE A 117 19.08 -3.07 -5.00
N ARG A 118 19.18 -4.38 -5.24
CA ARG A 118 18.06 -5.21 -5.66
C ARG A 118 17.04 -5.41 -4.54
N GLU A 119 17.50 -5.65 -3.30
CA GLU A 119 16.59 -5.75 -2.14
C GLU A 119 15.90 -4.42 -1.86
N LEU A 120 16.62 -3.29 -1.96
CA LEU A 120 16.05 -1.95 -1.83
C LEU A 120 14.97 -1.70 -2.88
N GLU A 121 15.27 -1.94 -4.16
CA GLU A 121 14.30 -1.78 -5.23
C GLU A 121 13.04 -2.61 -4.99
N TYR A 122 13.21 -3.89 -4.62
CA TYR A 122 12.11 -4.79 -4.33
C TYR A 122 11.24 -4.31 -3.15
N HIS A 123 11.86 -3.97 -2.02
CA HIS A 123 11.13 -3.57 -0.81
C HIS A 123 10.47 -2.19 -0.96
N ILE A 124 11.13 -1.24 -1.63
CA ILE A 124 10.53 0.06 -1.93
C ILE A 124 9.33 -0.11 -2.87
N GLN A 125 9.46 -0.89 -3.95
CA GLN A 125 8.33 -1.16 -4.85
C GLN A 125 7.16 -1.83 -4.12
N ARG A 126 7.44 -2.73 -3.17
CA ARG A 126 6.41 -3.37 -2.35
C ARG A 126 5.68 -2.37 -1.46
N GLN A 127 6.39 -1.45 -0.82
CA GLN A 127 5.77 -0.39 -0.02
C GLN A 127 4.94 0.57 -0.88
N VAL A 128 5.42 0.93 -2.08
CA VAL A 128 4.64 1.74 -3.03
C VAL A 128 3.36 1.02 -3.43
N ALA A 129 3.43 -0.28 -3.73
CA ALA A 129 2.26 -1.08 -4.09
C ALA A 129 1.25 -1.16 -2.93
N GLN A 130 1.73 -1.34 -1.69
CA GLN A 130 0.89 -1.40 -0.50
C GLN A 130 0.19 -0.07 -0.22
N ASN A 131 0.93 1.04 -0.22
CA ASN A 131 0.38 2.39 -0.05
C ASN A 131 -0.64 2.69 -1.16
N THR A 132 -0.34 2.31 -2.40
CA THR A 132 -1.28 2.46 -3.51
C THR A 132 -2.56 1.65 -3.28
N TYR A 133 -2.45 0.41 -2.83
CA TYR A 133 -3.60 -0.43 -2.49
C TYR A 133 -4.48 0.21 -1.42
N GLU A 134 -3.90 0.70 -0.32
CA GLU A 134 -4.63 1.36 0.76
C GLU A 134 -5.32 2.65 0.28
N ASN A 135 -4.63 3.43 -0.56
CA ASN A 135 -5.17 4.64 -1.17
C ASN A 135 -6.40 4.37 -2.06
N TYR A 136 -6.45 3.26 -2.79
CA TYR A 136 -7.65 2.91 -3.57
C TYR A 136 -8.70 2.17 -2.75
N GLN A 137 -8.29 1.42 -1.73
CA GLN A 137 -9.21 0.74 -0.83
C GLN A 137 -10.05 1.76 -0.03
N SER A 138 -9.45 2.87 0.40
CA SER A 138 -10.18 3.98 1.04
C SER A 138 -11.14 4.71 0.10
N LYS A 139 -10.92 4.63 -1.21
CA LYS A 139 -11.77 5.22 -2.27
C LYS A 139 -12.84 4.28 -2.81
N VAL A 140 -13.04 3.12 -2.18
CA VAL A 140 -14.14 2.21 -2.57
C VAL A 140 -15.48 2.92 -2.38
N GLY A 141 -16.24 3.02 -3.46
CA GLY A 141 -17.48 3.81 -3.49
C GLY A 141 -17.34 5.18 -4.17
N ASP A 142 -16.13 5.59 -4.54
CA ASP A 142 -15.92 6.82 -5.33
C ASP A 142 -15.94 6.56 -6.83
N ILE A 143 -16.21 7.62 -7.58
CA ILE A 143 -16.19 7.60 -9.04
C ILE A 143 -14.78 7.86 -9.54
N ILE A 144 -14.33 7.03 -10.48
CA ILE A 144 -13.12 7.27 -11.27
C ILE A 144 -13.44 7.28 -12.76
N ASN A 145 -12.59 7.92 -13.55
CA ASN A 145 -12.62 7.86 -15.00
C ASN A 145 -11.46 6.99 -15.47
N ILE A 146 -11.75 5.95 -16.25
CA ILE A 146 -10.72 5.10 -16.85
C ILE A 146 -10.65 5.33 -18.35
N VAL A 147 -9.46 5.19 -18.92
CA VAL A 147 -9.31 5.11 -20.38
C VAL A 147 -9.27 3.64 -20.75
N VAL A 148 -10.14 3.22 -21.67
CA VAL A 148 -10.24 1.82 -22.10
C VAL A 148 -9.02 1.46 -22.93
N THR A 149 -8.25 0.50 -22.44
CA THR A 149 -7.05 -0.01 -23.11
C THR A 149 -7.32 -1.29 -23.86
N ARG A 150 -8.23 -2.13 -23.36
CA ARG A 150 -8.58 -3.42 -23.97
C ARG A 150 -10.01 -3.83 -23.62
N VAL A 151 -10.64 -4.55 -24.54
CA VAL A 151 -11.88 -5.32 -24.27
C VAL A 151 -11.60 -6.77 -24.65
N ASP A 152 -11.89 -7.73 -23.76
CA ASP A 152 -11.71 -9.16 -24.04
C ASP A 152 -12.92 -9.79 -24.74
N ASP A 153 -12.80 -11.07 -25.13
CA ASP A 153 -13.84 -11.82 -25.83
C ASP A 153 -15.11 -12.04 -24.98
N ASP A 154 -14.95 -12.05 -23.64
CA ASP A 154 -16.06 -12.10 -22.66
C ASP A 154 -16.71 -10.71 -22.44
N GLU A 155 -16.36 -9.73 -23.28
CA GLU A 155 -16.76 -8.34 -23.22
C GLU A 155 -16.38 -7.62 -21.92
N ASN A 156 -15.41 -8.10 -21.11
CA ASN A 156 -14.89 -7.32 -19.99
C ASN A 156 -14.03 -6.18 -20.50
N THR A 157 -14.25 -4.98 -19.94
CA THR A 157 -13.46 -3.81 -20.28
C THR A 157 -12.32 -3.66 -19.30
N TYR A 158 -11.10 -3.54 -19.82
CA TYR A 158 -9.91 -3.18 -19.09
C TYR A 158 -9.56 -1.74 -19.44
N GLY A 159 -9.12 -1.01 -18.43
CA GLY A 159 -8.59 0.33 -18.61
C GLY A 159 -7.56 0.63 -17.55
N GLU A 160 -7.00 1.81 -17.66
CA GLU A 160 -6.00 2.30 -16.73
C GLU A 160 -6.50 3.61 -16.12
N PHE A 161 -6.21 3.76 -14.83
CA PHE A 161 -6.33 5.03 -14.13
C PHE A 161 -4.99 5.32 -13.47
N LYS A 162 -4.31 6.34 -13.96
CA LYS A 162 -2.91 6.64 -13.62
C LYS A 162 -2.03 5.42 -13.94
N GLU A 163 -1.58 4.70 -12.91
CA GLU A 163 -0.67 3.54 -13.02
C GLU A 163 -1.33 2.23 -12.57
N VAL A 164 -2.65 2.24 -12.35
CA VAL A 164 -3.38 1.10 -11.81
C VAL A 164 -4.32 0.51 -12.85
N GLN A 165 -4.28 -0.82 -12.96
CA GLN A 165 -5.19 -1.56 -13.81
C GLN A 165 -6.59 -1.56 -13.21
N ALA A 166 -7.55 -1.19 -14.04
CA ALA A 166 -8.96 -1.22 -13.71
C ALA A 166 -9.70 -2.18 -14.63
N ILE A 167 -10.68 -2.88 -14.06
CA ILE A 167 -11.56 -3.79 -14.80
C ILE A 167 -13.00 -3.39 -14.56
N LEU A 168 -13.78 -3.26 -15.63
CA LEU A 168 -15.22 -3.20 -15.61
C LEU A 168 -15.77 -4.52 -16.19
N PRO A 169 -16.14 -5.47 -15.33
CA PRO A 169 -16.71 -6.74 -15.78
C PRO A 169 -18.02 -6.53 -16.54
N MET A 170 -18.30 -7.39 -17.52
CA MET A 170 -19.54 -7.31 -18.31
C MET A 170 -20.80 -7.35 -17.43
N LYS A 171 -20.81 -8.19 -16.38
CA LYS A 171 -21.89 -8.27 -15.38
C LYS A 171 -22.14 -6.97 -14.60
N SER A 172 -21.14 -6.09 -14.53
CA SER A 172 -21.18 -4.82 -13.80
C SER A 172 -21.37 -3.62 -14.73
N ARG A 173 -21.62 -3.85 -16.03
CA ARG A 173 -21.92 -2.85 -17.05
C ARG A 173 -23.43 -2.64 -17.17
N ILE A 174 -23.86 -1.43 -17.53
CA ILE A 174 -25.27 -1.17 -17.81
C ILE A 174 -25.63 -1.84 -19.15
N LYS A 175 -26.80 -2.49 -19.19
CA LYS A 175 -27.28 -3.21 -20.38
C LYS A 175 -27.33 -2.29 -21.60
N GLY A 176 -26.75 -2.72 -22.71
CA GLY A 176 -26.72 -1.98 -23.97
C GLY A 176 -25.49 -1.11 -24.18
N GLU A 177 -24.67 -0.88 -23.14
CA GLU A 177 -23.40 -0.16 -23.30
C GLU A 177 -22.37 -1.02 -24.02
N LYS A 178 -21.66 -0.39 -24.97
CA LYS A 178 -20.50 -0.95 -25.64
C LYS A 178 -19.36 0.04 -25.53
N PHE A 179 -18.19 -0.45 -25.14
CA PHE A 179 -16.98 0.34 -25.03
C PHE A 179 -15.96 -0.13 -26.06
N LYS A 180 -15.17 0.81 -26.56
CA LYS A 180 -14.07 0.59 -27.49
C LYS A 180 -12.77 1.09 -26.87
N VAL A 181 -11.66 0.59 -27.39
CA VAL A 181 -10.33 1.08 -27.02
C VAL A 181 -10.24 2.58 -27.32
N GLY A 182 -9.75 3.35 -26.33
CA GLY A 182 -9.68 4.81 -26.36
C GLY A 182 -10.87 5.53 -25.71
N ASP A 183 -11.97 4.84 -25.43
CA ASP A 183 -13.11 5.46 -24.75
C ASP A 183 -12.74 5.84 -23.31
N THR A 184 -13.26 6.98 -22.83
CA THR A 184 -13.17 7.34 -21.41
C THR A 184 -14.45 6.93 -20.70
N VAL A 185 -14.34 6.06 -19.70
CA VAL A 185 -15.49 5.49 -18.99
C VAL A 185 -15.46 5.92 -17.53
N LYS A 186 -16.50 6.62 -17.11
CA LYS A 186 -16.75 6.96 -15.70
C LYS A 186 -17.36 5.78 -14.97
N SER A 187 -16.90 5.39 -13.78
CA SER A 187 -17.45 4.23 -13.07
C SER A 187 -17.18 4.31 -11.57
N ILE A 188 -17.95 3.61 -10.74
CA ILE A 188 -17.68 3.53 -9.31
C ILE A 188 -16.65 2.44 -9.02
N ILE A 189 -15.77 2.66 -8.03
CA ILE A 189 -14.93 1.61 -7.49
C ILE A 189 -15.81 0.68 -6.65
N ARG A 190 -15.92 -0.58 -7.08
CA ARG A 190 -16.67 -1.62 -6.36
C ARG A 190 -15.82 -2.29 -5.29
N ARG A 191 -14.57 -2.61 -5.62
CA ARG A 191 -13.58 -3.20 -4.71
C ARG A 191 -12.18 -3.11 -5.32
N VAL A 192 -11.16 -3.24 -4.48
CA VAL A 192 -9.76 -3.38 -4.89
C VAL A 192 -9.27 -4.74 -4.40
N TYR A 193 -8.50 -5.45 -5.20
CA TYR A 193 -7.89 -6.72 -4.79
C TYR A 193 -6.57 -6.95 -5.52
N VAL A 194 -5.73 -7.84 -4.97
CA VAL A 194 -4.47 -8.24 -5.58
C VAL A 194 -4.64 -9.59 -6.28
N ASP A 195 -4.38 -9.61 -7.58
CA ASP A 195 -4.33 -10.82 -8.39
C ASP A 195 -2.88 -11.33 -8.49
N LYS A 196 -2.70 -12.65 -8.45
CA LYS A 196 -1.35 -13.26 -8.47
C LYS A 196 -0.59 -13.03 -9.77
N GLN A 197 -1.28 -12.87 -10.90
CA GLN A 197 -0.67 -12.74 -12.22
C GLN A 197 -0.67 -11.28 -12.70
N LYS A 198 -1.73 -10.54 -12.39
CA LYS A 198 -1.96 -9.18 -12.91
C LYS A 198 -1.61 -8.08 -11.91
N GLY A 199 -1.27 -8.44 -10.67
CA GLY A 199 -1.01 -7.48 -9.61
C GLY A 199 -2.30 -6.85 -9.07
N MET A 200 -2.22 -5.61 -8.60
CA MET A 200 -3.37 -4.91 -8.04
C MET A 200 -4.38 -4.54 -9.13
N ILE A 201 -5.64 -4.91 -8.91
CA ILE A 201 -6.77 -4.63 -9.80
C ILE A 201 -7.84 -3.84 -9.05
N VAL A 202 -8.31 -2.76 -9.67
CA VAL A 202 -9.47 -2.00 -9.23
C VAL A 202 -10.70 -2.49 -10.02
N GLU A 203 -11.61 -3.19 -9.35
CA GLU A 203 -12.87 -3.63 -9.96
C GLU A 203 -13.91 -2.51 -9.91
N LEU A 204 -14.49 -2.24 -11.06
CA LEU A 204 -15.43 -1.16 -11.27
C LEU A 204 -16.86 -1.68 -11.45
N SER A 205 -17.83 -0.80 -11.21
CA SER A 205 -19.23 -1.07 -11.49
C SER A 205 -19.99 0.17 -11.94
N ARG A 206 -20.85 0.00 -12.93
CA ARG A 206 -21.84 1.00 -13.36
C ARG A 206 -23.27 0.61 -12.98
N THR A 207 -23.45 -0.59 -12.42
CA THR A 207 -24.76 -1.15 -12.01
C THR A 207 -25.10 -0.86 -10.55
N SER A 208 -24.13 -0.49 -9.72
CA SER A 208 -24.37 -0.15 -8.31
C SER A 208 -25.31 1.05 -8.15
N PRO A 209 -26.28 1.03 -7.21
CA PRO A 209 -27.08 2.21 -6.86
C PRO A 209 -26.21 3.39 -6.42
N LYS A 210 -25.12 3.14 -5.68
CA LYS A 210 -24.14 4.16 -5.27
C LYS A 210 -23.53 4.93 -6.44
N PHE A 211 -23.45 4.33 -7.63
CA PHE A 211 -22.98 5.03 -8.81
C PHE A 211 -23.90 6.20 -9.18
N LEU A 212 -25.22 6.01 -9.06
CA LEU A 212 -26.19 7.09 -9.29
C LEU A 212 -26.07 8.17 -8.22
N GLU A 213 -25.95 7.78 -6.95
CA GLU A 213 -25.82 8.72 -5.83
C GLU A 213 -24.60 9.64 -6.02
N LYS A 214 -23.43 9.05 -6.34
CA LYS A 214 -22.21 9.82 -6.64
C LYS A 214 -22.33 10.67 -7.91
N LEU A 215 -23.07 10.23 -8.93
CA LEU A 215 -23.33 11.07 -10.10
C LEU A 215 -24.21 12.27 -9.77
N LEU A 216 -25.21 12.10 -8.90
CA LEU A 216 -26.05 13.19 -8.42
C LEU A 216 -25.24 14.18 -7.58
N GLU A 217 -24.39 13.69 -6.67
CA GLU A 217 -23.47 14.51 -5.88
C GLU A 217 -22.55 15.36 -6.78
N LEU A 218 -22.02 14.80 -7.88
CA LEU A 218 -21.20 15.53 -8.84
C LEU A 218 -21.97 16.57 -9.67
N GLN A 219 -23.27 16.36 -9.90
CA GLN A 219 -24.09 17.19 -10.79
C GLN A 219 -24.90 18.26 -10.05
N VAL A 220 -25.22 18.03 -8.78
CA VAL A 220 -26.12 18.84 -7.95
C VAL A 220 -25.31 19.44 -6.79
N PRO A 221 -24.94 20.73 -6.85
CA PRO A 221 -24.19 21.40 -5.79
C PRO A 221 -24.86 21.29 -4.42
N GLU A 222 -26.20 21.34 -4.37
CA GLU A 222 -26.95 21.25 -3.12
C GLU A 222 -26.78 19.89 -2.42
N ILE A 223 -26.48 18.81 -3.17
CA ILE A 223 -26.13 17.50 -2.59
C ILE A 223 -24.66 17.49 -2.15
N SER A 224 -23.75 18.07 -2.95
CA SER A 224 -22.33 18.18 -2.60
C SER A 224 -22.07 19.05 -1.37
N ASP A 225 -22.86 20.11 -1.17
CA ASP A 225 -22.78 21.03 -0.03
C ASP A 225 -23.58 20.52 1.18
N GLU A 226 -24.11 19.30 1.10
CA GLU A 226 -24.89 18.62 2.15
C GLU A 226 -26.20 19.33 2.56
N TYR A 227 -26.68 20.32 1.80
CA TYR A 227 -28.01 20.91 2.00
C TYR A 227 -29.13 19.92 1.68
N VAL A 228 -28.89 19.01 0.74
CA VAL A 228 -29.78 17.92 0.35
C VAL A 228 -29.09 16.58 0.58
N ILE A 229 -29.68 15.74 1.44
CA ILE A 229 -29.14 14.42 1.78
C ILE A 229 -29.89 13.36 0.98
N ILE A 230 -29.13 12.45 0.34
CA ILE A 230 -29.68 11.23 -0.26
C ILE A 230 -29.92 10.20 0.85
N GLN A 231 -31.19 9.92 1.15
CA GLN A 231 -31.60 8.95 2.17
C GLN A 231 -31.49 7.50 1.66
N GLY A 232 -31.54 7.32 0.35
CA GLY A 232 -31.29 6.04 -0.30
C GLY A 232 -31.71 6.01 -1.75
N SER A 233 -31.22 5.02 -2.48
CA SER A 233 -31.56 4.81 -3.88
C SER A 233 -31.88 3.35 -4.20
N ALA A 234 -32.80 3.15 -5.13
CA ALA A 234 -33.12 1.85 -5.72
C ALA A 234 -33.06 1.99 -7.25
N ARG A 235 -32.36 1.07 -7.90
CA ARG A 235 -32.03 1.20 -9.33
C ARG A 235 -32.11 -0.13 -10.05
N ILE A 236 -32.78 -0.13 -11.21
CA ILE A 236 -32.66 -1.12 -12.28
C ILE A 236 -31.77 -0.47 -13.34
N PRO A 237 -30.48 -0.84 -13.43
CA PRO A 237 -29.52 -0.14 -14.27
C PRO A 237 -29.93 -0.14 -15.75
N GLY A 238 -30.02 1.05 -16.35
CA GLY A 238 -30.42 1.22 -17.75
C GLY A 238 -31.93 1.34 -17.99
N GLU A 239 -32.76 1.19 -16.95
CA GLU A 239 -34.23 1.25 -17.10
C GLU A 239 -34.88 2.29 -16.20
N ARG A 240 -34.75 2.15 -14.87
CA ARG A 240 -35.44 3.02 -13.90
C ARG A 240 -34.64 3.16 -12.61
N ALA A 241 -34.70 4.34 -12.00
CA ALA A 241 -34.24 4.56 -10.65
C ALA A 241 -35.29 5.31 -9.82
N LYS A 242 -35.24 5.12 -8.50
CA LYS A 242 -35.94 5.92 -7.50
C LYS A 242 -34.92 6.35 -6.45
N VAL A 243 -34.97 7.62 -6.06
CA VAL A 243 -34.07 8.21 -5.08
C VAL A 243 -34.91 8.93 -4.04
N ALA A 244 -34.63 8.67 -2.77
CA ALA A 244 -35.23 9.38 -1.65
C ALA A 244 -34.28 10.49 -1.20
N LEU A 245 -34.80 11.71 -1.11
CA LEU A 245 -34.05 12.91 -0.78
C LEU A 245 -34.69 13.62 0.41
N SER A 246 -33.89 14.26 1.23
CA SER A 246 -34.34 15.13 2.32
C SER A 246 -33.52 16.41 2.32
N SER A 247 -34.13 17.54 2.63
CA SER A 247 -33.39 18.78 2.84
C SER A 247 -33.04 18.98 4.30
N VAL A 248 -31.85 19.50 4.58
CA VAL A 248 -31.40 19.93 5.91
C VAL A 248 -31.99 21.29 6.27
N THR A 249 -32.32 22.11 5.26
CA THR A 249 -32.85 23.46 5.48
C THR A 249 -34.26 23.62 4.90
N PRO A 250 -35.20 24.28 5.62
CA PRO A 250 -36.57 24.46 5.14
C PRO A 250 -36.69 25.25 3.83
N ASN A 251 -35.66 26.03 3.49
CA ASN A 251 -35.66 26.92 2.32
C ASN A 251 -35.21 26.23 1.03
N VAL A 252 -34.75 24.98 1.09
CA VAL A 252 -34.29 24.22 -0.08
C VAL A 252 -35.27 23.10 -0.34
N ASP A 253 -35.88 23.10 -1.53
CA ASP A 253 -36.67 21.97 -2.02
C ASP A 253 -35.73 20.90 -2.58
N PRO A 254 -35.64 19.70 -1.96
CA PRO A 254 -34.69 18.68 -2.37
C PRO A 254 -34.99 18.12 -3.77
N VAL A 255 -36.26 18.05 -4.17
CA VAL A 255 -36.64 17.55 -5.51
C VAL A 255 -36.33 18.61 -6.56
N GLY A 256 -36.77 19.85 -6.33
CA GLY A 256 -36.51 20.98 -7.22
C GLY A 256 -35.02 21.23 -7.45
N ALA A 257 -34.21 21.20 -6.40
CA ALA A 257 -32.76 21.37 -6.49
C ALA A 257 -32.09 20.25 -7.31
N THR A 258 -32.53 19.00 -7.11
CA THR A 258 -31.94 17.84 -7.78
C THR A 258 -32.30 17.77 -9.26
N VAL A 259 -33.57 18.04 -9.61
CA VAL A 259 -34.07 17.97 -11.00
C VAL A 259 -33.63 19.19 -11.82
N GLY A 260 -33.48 20.35 -11.17
CA GLY A 260 -33.18 21.62 -11.84
C GLY A 260 -34.34 22.11 -12.72
N THR A 261 -34.12 23.22 -13.42
CA THR A 261 -35.15 23.82 -14.28
C THR A 261 -35.49 22.86 -15.43
N LYS A 262 -36.75 22.45 -15.53
CA LYS A 262 -37.26 21.52 -16.58
C LYS A 262 -36.54 20.15 -16.66
N GLY A 263 -35.90 19.69 -15.59
CA GLY A 263 -35.20 18.39 -15.62
C GLY A 263 -33.92 18.40 -16.43
N VAL A 264 -33.21 19.53 -16.46
CA VAL A 264 -31.94 19.69 -17.17
C VAL A 264 -30.77 18.99 -16.46
N ARG A 265 -30.91 18.68 -15.17
CA ARG A 265 -29.89 17.96 -14.38
C ARG A 265 -30.10 16.46 -14.39
#